data_AF-A0A2A5CPK1-F1
#
_entry.id   AF-A0A2A5CPK1-F1
#
_cell.length_a   1.000
_cell.length_b   1.000
_cell.length_c   1.000
_cell.angle_alpha   90.00
_cell.angle_beta   90.00
_cell.angle_gamma   90.00
#
_symmetry.space_group_name_H-M   'P 1'
#
loop_
_entity.id
_entity.type
_entity.pdbx_description
1 polymer ?
#
loop_
_entity_poly.entity_id
_entity_poly.type
_entity_poly.pdbx_seq_one_letter_code
_entity_poly.pdbx_strand_id
1 'polypeptide(L)'
;RQLAPIFDIVSTVPYIPNDTMALSLTGSKRWPKWKILNQFARQHCGLNGKNINLAVDEVLSAGKKMQSQLNELVQEHPDFNEIAESMSDLVNRSF
;
A
#
# COMPACT_ATOMS: atom_id res chain seq x y z
N ARG A 1 -17.09 -11.88 18.50
CA ARG A 1 -15.75 -12.37 18.07
C ARG A 1 -15.03 -11.17 17.45
N GLN A 2 -13.85 -10.80 17.93
CA GLN A 2 -13.07 -9.67 17.40
C GLN A 2 -11.86 -10.23 16.66
N LEU A 3 -11.51 -9.65 15.51
CA LEU A 3 -10.24 -9.96 14.86
C LEU A 3 -9.09 -9.38 15.67
N ALA A 4 -7.98 -10.10 15.77
CA ALA A 4 -6.76 -9.52 16.33
C ALA A 4 -6.34 -8.31 15.48
N PRO A 5 -5.62 -7.33 16.08
CA PRO A 5 -5.02 -6.26 15.30
C PRO A 5 -4.09 -6.80 14.20
N ILE A 6 -3.85 -5.99 13.18
CA ILE A 6 -2.92 -6.34 12.11
C ILE A 6 -1.50 -6.06 12.60
N PHE A 7 -0.60 -7.02 12.41
CA PHE A 7 0.81 -6.94 12.77
C PHE A 7 1.67 -7.35 11.58
N ASP A 8 2.98 -7.12 11.68
CA ASP A 8 3.97 -7.54 10.67
C ASP A 8 3.70 -6.96 9.26
N ILE A 9 3.33 -5.67 9.22
CA ILE A 9 3.17 -4.93 7.97
C ILE A 9 4.52 -4.30 7.62
N VAL A 10 5.15 -4.82 6.57
CA VAL A 10 6.40 -4.28 6.02
C VAL A 10 6.27 -4.07 4.51
N SER A 11 6.96 -3.05 3.99
CA SER A 11 7.10 -2.86 2.55
C SER A 11 8.41 -3.48 2.09
N THR A 12 8.32 -4.52 1.26
CA THR A 12 9.49 -5.19 0.66
C THR A 12 9.96 -4.49 -0.61
N VAL A 13 9.07 -3.79 -1.32
CA VAL A 13 9.33 -3.24 -2.65
C VAL A 13 10.55 -2.30 -2.72
N PRO A 14 10.82 -1.41 -1.74
CA PRO A 14 12.02 -0.57 -1.75
C PRO A 14 13.34 -1.37 -1.71
N TYR A 15 13.30 -2.60 -1.18
CA TYR A 15 14.46 -3.46 -1.02
C TYR A 15 14.51 -4.61 -2.04
N ILE A 16 13.35 -5.04 -2.53
CA ILE A 16 13.16 -6.17 -3.45
C ILE A 16 12.25 -5.68 -4.59
N PRO A 17 12.82 -5.12 -5.66
CA PRO A 17 12.05 -4.64 -6.79
C PRO A 17 11.25 -5.78 -7.44
N ASN A 18 10.01 -5.48 -7.86
CA ASN A 18 9.09 -6.42 -8.51
C ASN A 18 8.64 -7.61 -7.64
N ASP A 19 8.62 -7.44 -6.31
CA ASP A 19 8.06 -8.46 -5.42
C ASP A 19 6.56 -8.75 -5.71
N THR A 20 6.09 -9.92 -5.28
CA THR A 20 4.73 -10.44 -5.56
C THR A 20 3.91 -10.58 -4.29
N MET A 21 2.59 -10.62 -4.42
CA MET A 21 1.68 -10.81 -3.28
C MET A 21 1.87 -12.18 -2.63
N ALA A 22 1.80 -12.22 -1.29
CA ALA A 22 1.81 -13.47 -0.55
C ALA A 22 0.60 -14.36 -0.87
N LEU A 23 -0.61 -13.76 -0.87
CA LEU A 23 -1.87 -14.41 -1.22
C LEU A 23 -2.21 -14.18 -2.70
N SER A 24 -2.80 -15.19 -3.32
CA SER A 24 -3.24 -15.10 -4.72
C SER A 24 -4.60 -14.41 -4.82
N LEU A 25 -4.76 -13.52 -5.80
CA LEU A 25 -6.03 -12.93 -6.18
C LEU A 25 -6.35 -13.36 -7.62
N THR A 26 -7.55 -13.91 -7.85
CA THR A 26 -7.95 -14.43 -9.19
C THR A 26 -6.95 -15.43 -9.78
N GLY A 27 -6.34 -16.27 -8.94
CA GLY A 27 -5.34 -17.26 -9.37
C GLY A 27 -3.95 -16.71 -9.68
N SER A 28 -3.66 -15.45 -9.35
CA SER A 28 -2.39 -14.78 -9.63
C SER A 28 -1.80 -14.13 -8.37
N LYS A 29 -0.48 -14.21 -8.20
CA LYS A 29 0.28 -13.48 -7.17
C LYS A 29 0.77 -12.09 -7.63
N ARG A 30 0.60 -11.73 -8.91
CA ARG A 30 0.93 -10.38 -9.39
C ARG A 30 0.02 -9.34 -8.77
N TRP A 31 0.55 -8.15 -8.48
CA TRP A 31 -0.23 -7.01 -8.04
C TRP A 31 -1.37 -6.69 -9.03
N PRO A 32 -2.63 -6.63 -8.56
CA PRO A 32 -3.79 -6.44 -9.43
C PRO A 32 -3.90 -5.00 -9.92
N LYS A 33 -4.37 -4.82 -11.15
CA LYS A 33 -4.84 -3.51 -11.64
C LYS A 33 -6.11 -3.10 -10.88
N TRP A 34 -6.36 -1.80 -10.78
CA TRP A 34 -7.53 -1.23 -10.09
C TRP A 34 -8.86 -1.92 -10.41
N LYS A 35 -9.12 -2.22 -11.69
CA LYS A 35 -10.36 -2.91 -12.11
C LYS A 35 -10.59 -4.23 -11.37
N ILE A 36 -9.55 -5.03 -11.17
CA ILE A 36 -9.63 -6.33 -10.49
C ILE A 36 -9.83 -6.12 -8.98
N LEU A 37 -9.14 -5.15 -8.39
CA LEU A 37 -9.30 -4.83 -6.96
C LEU A 37 -10.71 -4.30 -6.65
N ASN A 38 -11.25 -3.43 -7.49
CA ASN A 38 -12.62 -2.90 -7.34
C ASN A 38 -13.67 -4.01 -7.50
N GLN A 39 -13.48 -4.91 -8.48
CA GLN A 39 -14.34 -6.08 -8.65
C GLN A 39 -14.31 -6.99 -7.41
N PHE A 40 -13.11 -7.27 -6.87
CA PHE A 40 -12.95 -8.05 -5.65
C PHE A 40 -13.67 -7.41 -4.45
N ALA A 41 -13.49 -6.11 -4.25
CA ALA A 41 -14.15 -5.37 -3.17
C ALA A 41 -15.69 -5.46 -3.25
N ARG A 42 -16.26 -5.38 -4.46
CA ARG A 42 -17.71 -5.50 -4.67
C ARG A 42 -18.21 -6.93 -4.49
N GLN A 43 -17.56 -7.90 -5.13
CA GLN A 43 -18.07 -9.26 -5.27
C GLN A 43 -17.75 -10.15 -4.07
N HIS A 44 -16.57 -9.97 -3.46
CA HIS A 44 -16.10 -10.83 -2.37
C HIS A 44 -16.11 -10.13 -1.00
N CYS A 45 -15.91 -8.80 -0.96
CA CYS A 45 -15.98 -8.04 0.30
C CYS A 45 -17.37 -7.41 0.54
N GLY A 46 -18.27 -7.44 -0.45
CA GLY A 46 -19.62 -6.88 -0.33
C GLY A 46 -19.66 -5.34 -0.16
N LEU A 47 -18.59 -4.64 -0.55
CA LEU A 47 -18.50 -3.19 -0.39
C LEU A 47 -19.26 -2.45 -1.50
N ASN A 48 -19.98 -1.40 -1.11
CA ASN A 48 -20.56 -0.45 -2.05
C ASN A 48 -19.51 0.58 -2.52
N GLY A 49 -19.83 1.35 -3.57
CA GLY A 49 -18.91 2.33 -4.14
C GLY A 49 -18.42 3.39 -3.14
N LYS A 50 -19.28 3.83 -2.22
CA LYS A 50 -18.91 4.83 -1.20
C LYS A 50 -17.83 4.28 -0.26
N ASN A 51 -18.00 3.06 0.23
CA ASN A 51 -17.05 2.43 1.14
C ASN A 51 -15.73 2.06 0.46
N ILE A 52 -15.78 1.70 -0.83
CA ILE A 52 -14.57 1.48 -1.63
C ILE A 52 -13.77 2.77 -1.74
N ASN A 53 -14.43 3.89 -2.09
CA ASN A 53 -13.75 5.17 -2.22
C ASN A 53 -13.19 5.63 -0.86
N LEU A 54 -13.94 5.46 0.22
CA LEU A 54 -13.47 5.79 1.57
C LEU A 54 -12.17 5.05 1.91
N ALA A 55 -12.12 3.73 1.68
CA ALA A 55 -10.93 2.93 1.96
C ALA A 55 -9.71 3.38 1.11
N VAL A 56 -9.93 3.73 -0.16
CA VAL A 56 -8.87 4.25 -1.03
C VAL A 56 -8.39 5.61 -0.56
N ASP A 57 -9.30 6.51 -0.19
CA ASP A 57 -8.98 7.85 0.27
C ASP A 57 -8.19 7.82 1.58
N GLU A 58 -8.52 6.90 2.49
CA GLU A 58 -7.78 6.68 3.74
C GLU A 58 -6.32 6.27 3.46
N VAL A 59 -6.11 5.32 2.54
CA VAL A 59 -4.75 4.87 2.14
C VAL A 59 -3.97 6.00 1.47
N LEU A 60 -4.61 6.74 0.55
CA LEU A 60 -3.99 7.89 -0.12
C LEU A 60 -3.61 9.00 0.86
N SER A 61 -4.48 9.28 1.83
CA SER A 61 -4.21 10.28 2.87
C SER A 61 -3.05 9.85 3.76
N ALA A 62 -3.00 8.57 4.15
CA ALA A 62 -1.89 8.02 4.93
C ALA A 62 -0.57 8.12 4.18
N GLY A 63 -0.57 7.79 2.87
CA GLY A 63 0.60 7.97 2.01
C GLY A 63 1.13 9.41 2.01
N LYS A 64 0.25 10.41 1.86
CA LYS A 64 0.65 11.82 1.91
C LYS A 64 1.28 12.21 3.25
N LYS A 65 0.76 11.68 4.37
CA LYS A 65 1.32 11.94 5.70
C LYS A 65 2.69 11.28 5.89
N MET A 66 2.93 10.14 5.25
CA MET A 66 4.22 9.43 5.32
C MET A 66 5.38 10.29 4.80
N GLN A 67 5.13 11.20 3.84
CA GLN A 67 6.17 12.06 3.27
C GLN A 67 6.89 12.93 4.30
N SER A 68 6.18 13.48 5.29
CA SER A 68 6.84 14.26 6.34
C SER A 68 7.72 13.38 7.23
N GLN A 69 7.26 12.16 7.52
CA GLN A 69 8.00 11.19 8.34
C GLN A 69 9.27 10.70 7.62
N LEU A 70 9.21 10.49 6.31
CA LEU A 70 10.39 10.14 5.51
C LEU A 70 11.43 11.25 5.57
N ASN A 71 11.01 12.51 5.41
CA ASN A 71 11.94 13.64 5.47
C ASN A 71 12.64 13.74 6.84
N GLU A 72 11.90 13.58 7.93
CA GLU A 72 12.45 13.55 9.29
C GLU A 72 13.47 12.42 9.46
N LEU A 73 13.14 11.20 9.01
CA LEU A 73 14.03 10.05 9.08
C LEU A 73 15.32 10.22 8.27
N VAL A 74 15.25 10.86 7.10
CA VAL A 74 16.45 11.15 6.28
C VAL A 74 17.38 12.14 6.98
N GLN A 75 16.85 13.11 7.73
CA GLN A 75 17.69 14.03 8.51
C GLN A 75 18.43 13.30 9.63
N GLU A 76 17.78 12.36 10.30
CA GLU A 76 18.40 11.56 11.37
C GLU A 76 19.33 10.47 10.82
N HIS A 77 19.03 9.94 9.64
CA HIS A 77 19.73 8.83 9.01
C HIS A 77 20.00 9.08 7.52
N PRO A 78 21.05 9.84 7.16
CA PRO A 78 21.33 10.19 5.77
C PRO A 78 21.50 8.98 4.84
N ASP A 79 22.03 7.87 5.34
CA ASP A 79 22.23 6.62 4.58
C ASP A 79 20.90 5.97 4.14
N PHE A 80 19.77 6.37 4.74
CA PHE A 80 18.42 5.90 4.37
C PHE A 80 17.86 6.62 3.13
N ASN A 81 18.49 7.70 2.65
CA ASN A 81 17.91 8.57 1.62
C ASN A 81 17.50 7.83 0.34
N GLU A 82 18.33 6.89 -0.14
CA GLU A 82 18.00 6.09 -1.35
C GLU A 82 16.69 5.29 -1.17
N ILE A 83 16.50 4.70 0.01
CA ILE A 83 15.29 3.93 0.32
C ILE A 83 14.09 4.87 0.52
N ALA A 84 14.29 6.02 1.17
CA ALA A 84 13.26 7.03 1.35
C ALA A 84 12.73 7.56 0.01
N GLU A 85 13.61 7.81 -0.96
CA GLU A 85 13.25 8.21 -2.32
C GLU A 85 12.41 7.13 -3.01
N SER A 86 12.83 5.86 -2.94
CA SER A 86 12.07 4.73 -3.48
C SER A 86 10.68 4.59 -2.84
N MET A 87 10.58 4.75 -1.52
CA MET A 87 9.31 4.75 -0.79
C MET A 87 8.40 5.92 -1.20
N SER A 88 8.96 7.13 -1.31
CA SER A 88 8.25 8.33 -1.75
C SER A 88 7.68 8.16 -3.16
N ASP A 89 8.48 7.60 -4.08
CA ASP A 89 8.04 7.31 -5.44
C ASP A 89 6.89 6.31 -5.46
N LEU A 90 6.93 5.26 -4.64
CA LEU A 90 5.85 4.27 -4.56
C LEU A 90 4.54 4.88 -4.09
N VAL A 91 4.60 5.77 -3.10
CA VAL A 91 3.43 6.40 -2.50
C VAL A 91 2.79 7.44 -3.43
N ASN A 92 3.59 8.14 -4.24
CA ASN A 92 3.11 9.16 -5.16
C ASN A 92 2.64 8.62 -6.52
N ARG A 93 2.80 7.32 -6.79
CA ARG A 93 2.31 6.68 -8.01
C ARG A 93 0.77 6.65 -8.02
N SER A 94 0.20 7.08 -9.13
CA SER A 94 -1.24 6.90 -9.42
C SER A 94 -1.57 5.43 -9.68
N PHE A 95 -2.75 4.99 -9.23
CA PHE A 95 -3.28 3.63 -9.45
C PHE A 95 -3.97 3.45 -10.81
#